data_AF-A0A1Q5EC18-F1
#
_entry.id   AF-A0A1Q5EC18-F1
#
_cell.length_a   1.000
_cell.length_b   1.000
_cell.length_c   1.000
_cell.angle_alpha   90.00
_cell.angle_beta   90.00
_cell.angle_gamma   90.00
#
_symmetry.space_group_name_H-M   'P 1'
#
loop_
_entity.id
_entity.type
_entity.pdbx_description
1 polymer ?
#
loop_
_entity_poly.entity_id
_entity_poly.type
_entity_poly.pdbx_seq_one_letter_code
_entity_poly.pdbx_strand_id
1 'polypeptide(L)'
;MRAIKRVLAIGALTAPLVMGCAGLASAQEGLDANFGQGQFVAGGEASGVGDTNSAVGADGAQHADFWIWSDSTGVSGAGDNSGAGWPGQ
;
A
#
# COMPACT_ATOMS: atom_id res chain seq x y z
N MET A 1 29.20 41.16 -12.03
CA MET A 1 29.31 39.70 -12.20
C MET A 1 29.39 38.88 -10.91
N ARG A 2 30.02 39.36 -9.83
CA ARG A 2 30.19 38.57 -8.58
C ARG A 2 28.88 38.24 -7.85
N ALA A 3 27.91 39.16 -7.87
CA ALA A 3 26.59 38.96 -7.25
C ALA A 3 25.75 37.89 -7.97
N ILE A 4 25.75 37.90 -9.31
CA ILE A 4 25.03 36.94 -10.14
C ILE A 4 25.53 35.51 -9.88
N LYS A 5 26.85 35.32 -9.78
CA LYS A 5 27.45 34.00 -9.46
C LYS A 5 27.05 33.48 -8.08
N ARG A 6 26.89 34.38 -7.09
CA ARG A 6 26.46 34.02 -5.73
C ARG A 6 25.00 33.59 -5.69
N VAL A 7 24.12 34.32 -6.39
CA VAL A 7 22.70 33.99 -6.48
C VAL A 7 22.50 32.64 -7.17
N LEU A 8 23.25 32.36 -8.25
CA LEU A 8 23.20 31.09 -8.95
C LEU A 8 23.67 29.92 -8.06
N ALA A 9 24.76 30.11 -7.30
CA ALA A 9 25.28 29.11 -6.38
C ALA A 9 24.32 28.80 -5.23
N ILE A 10 23.66 29.83 -4.67
CA ILE A 10 22.66 29.66 -3.62
C ILE A 10 21.43 28.93 -4.18
N GLY A 11 20.92 29.36 -5.34
CA GLY A 11 19.79 28.70 -6.00
C GLY A 11 20.06 27.23 -6.34
N ALA A 12 21.26 26.90 -6.80
CA ALA A 12 21.66 25.51 -7.06
C ALA A 12 21.71 24.65 -5.79
N LEU A 13 22.05 25.24 -4.64
CA LEU A 13 22.10 24.54 -3.36
C LEU A 13 20.70 24.38 -2.74
N THR A 14 19.82 25.37 -2.92
CA THR A 14 18.50 25.40 -2.30
C THR A 14 17.41 24.76 -3.16
N ALA A 15 17.59 24.68 -4.49
CA ALA A 15 16.59 24.09 -5.38
C ALA A 15 16.29 22.60 -5.08
N PRO A 16 17.29 21.73 -4.83
CA PRO A 16 17.02 20.34 -4.44
C PRO A 16 16.33 20.22 -3.08
N LEU A 17 16.66 21.12 -2.14
CA LEU A 17 16.03 21.17 -0.82
C LEU A 17 14.56 21.60 -0.92
N VAL A 18 14.25 22.64 -1.70
CA VAL A 18 12.87 23.11 -1.89
C VAL A 18 12.05 22.10 -2.68
N MET A 19 12.61 21.48 -3.72
CA MET A 19 11.97 20.39 -4.47
C MET A 19 11.75 19.14 -3.60
N GLY A 20 12.73 18.78 -2.76
CA GLY A 20 12.64 17.66 -1.83
C GLY A 20 11.62 17.90 -0.72
N CYS A 21 11.60 19.09 -0.11
CA CYS A 21 10.62 19.47 0.90
C CYS A 21 9.20 19.59 0.31
N ALA A 22 9.05 20.10 -0.91
CA ALA A 22 7.76 20.11 -1.61
C ALA A 22 7.29 18.69 -1.98
N GLY A 23 8.21 17.81 -2.38
CA GLY A 23 7.93 16.40 -2.64
C GLY A 23 7.46 15.67 -1.37
N LEU A 24 8.15 15.88 -0.24
CA LEU A 24 7.77 15.33 1.06
C LEU A 24 6.43 15.88 1.56
N ALA A 25 6.19 17.18 1.39
CA ALA A 25 4.90 17.80 1.72
C ALA A 25 3.76 17.27 0.83
N SER A 26 4.01 17.01 -0.46
CA SER A 26 3.04 16.43 -1.38
C SER A 26 2.76 14.94 -1.12
N ALA A 27 3.73 14.22 -0.53
CA ALA A 27 3.54 12.84 -0.07
C ALA A 27 2.72 12.76 1.23
N GLN A 28 2.55 13.88 1.94
CA GLN A 28 1.80 13.92 3.20
C GLN A 28 0.28 13.89 3.01
N GLU A 29 -0.24 14.15 1.79
CA GLU A 29 -1.68 14.14 1.51
C GLU A 29 -2.20 12.85 0.84
N GLY A 30 -1.40 11.80 0.68
CA GLY A 30 -1.86 10.64 -0.09
C GLY A 30 -1.05 9.35 0.02
N LEU A 31 -0.74 8.91 1.24
CA LEU A 31 -0.18 7.57 1.47
C LEU A 31 -1.24 6.55 1.91
N ASP A 32 -2.50 6.71 1.49
CA ASP A 32 -3.42 5.57 1.41
C ASP A 32 -3.02 4.69 0.22
N ALA A 33 -1.86 4.03 0.33
CA ALA A 33 -1.40 3.01 -0.60
C ALA A 33 -2.18 1.72 -0.38
N ASN A 34 -3.51 1.85 -0.48
CA ASN A 34 -4.46 0.78 -0.24
C ASN A 34 -4.84 0.18 -1.59
N PHE A 35 -4.57 -1.11 -1.75
CA PHE A 35 -4.99 -1.89 -2.91
C PHE A 35 -5.86 -3.04 -2.41
N GLY A 36 -6.93 -3.35 -3.13
CA GLY A 36 -7.79 -4.46 -2.80
C GLY A 36 -8.52 -4.95 -4.03
N GLN A 37 -8.44 -6.25 -4.28
CA GLN A 37 -9.23 -6.91 -5.30
C GLN A 37 -9.74 -8.23 -4.73
N GLY A 38 -11.06 -8.34 -4.67
CA GLY A 38 -11.75 -9.50 -4.13
C GLY A 38 -12.87 -9.96 -5.06
N GLN A 39 -13.14 -11.26 -4.99
CA GLN A 39 -14.26 -11.89 -5.64
C GLN A 39 -14.99 -12.78 -4.64
N PHE A 40 -16.32 -12.72 -4.66
CA PHE A 40 -17.16 -13.70 -3.98
C PHE A 40 -17.98 -14.45 -5.02
N VAL A 41 -18.17 -15.75 -4.78
CA VAL A 41 -19.04 -16.61 -5.55
C VAL A 41 -19.99 -17.29 -4.58
N ALA A 42 -21.29 -17.21 -4.85
CA ALA A 42 -22.30 -17.98 -4.15
C ALA A 42 -23.19 -18.69 -5.18
N GLY A 43 -23.10 -20.02 -5.21
CA GLY A 43 -23.87 -20.89 -6.09
C GLY A 43 -24.45 -22.09 -5.34
N GLY A 44 -25.36 -22.80 -5.99
CA GLY A 44 -26.02 -23.97 -5.38
C GLY A 44 -25.08 -25.16 -5.16
N GLU A 45 -24.01 -25.27 -5.94
CA GLU A 45 -23.03 -26.37 -5.84
C GLU A 45 -21.80 -26.01 -5.02
N ALA A 46 -21.46 -24.73 -4.94
CA ALA A 46 -20.30 -24.24 -4.20
C ALA A 46 -20.41 -22.74 -3.87
N SER A 47 -19.70 -22.32 -2.83
CA SER A 47 -19.54 -20.92 -2.45
C SER A 47 -18.11 -20.65 -2.00
N GLY A 48 -17.61 -19.46 -2.24
CA GLY A 48 -16.27 -19.10 -1.83
C GLY A 48 -15.93 -17.64 -2.00
N VAL A 49 -14.78 -17.27 -1.47
CA VAL A 49 -14.20 -15.94 -1.54
C VAL A 49 -12.72 -16.07 -1.85
N GLY A 50 -12.21 -15.20 -2.71
CA GLY A 50 -10.78 -14.96 -2.91
C GLY A 50 -10.53 -13.47 -2.79
N ASP A 51 -9.51 -13.08 -2.05
CA ASP A 51 -9.21 -11.67 -1.82
C ASP A 51 -7.69 -11.47 -1.70
N THR A 52 -7.21 -10.42 -2.38
CA THR A 52 -5.85 -9.91 -2.24
C THR A 52 -5.93 -8.42 -1.93
N ASN A 53 -5.43 -8.03 -0.76
CA ASN A 53 -5.43 -6.64 -0.33
C ASN A 53 -4.14 -6.23 0.38
N SER A 54 -3.89 -4.93 0.39
CA SER A 54 -2.80 -4.29 1.10
C SER A 54 -3.28 -2.94 1.60
N ALA A 55 -2.88 -2.58 2.82
CA ALA A 55 -3.10 -1.25 3.33
C ALA A 55 -1.92 -0.78 4.16
N VAL A 56 -1.70 0.53 4.19
CA VAL A 56 -0.68 1.16 5.03
C VAL A 56 -1.37 2.18 5.91
N GLY A 57 -1.38 1.93 7.22
CA GLY A 57 -2.00 2.80 8.22
C GLY A 57 -1.01 3.26 9.29
N ALA A 58 -1.50 4.06 10.25
CA ALA A 58 -0.69 4.58 11.36
C ALA A 58 -0.05 3.47 12.21
N ASP A 59 -0.66 2.28 12.23
CA ASP A 59 -0.25 1.15 13.06
C ASP A 59 0.61 0.12 12.30
N GLY A 60 0.88 0.34 11.00
CA GLY A 60 1.76 -0.51 10.19
C GLY A 60 1.20 -0.84 8.80
N ALA A 61 1.94 -1.67 8.08
CA ALA A 61 1.51 -2.24 6.80
C ALA A 61 0.84 -3.59 7.03
N GLN A 62 -0.29 -3.81 6.34
CA GLN A 62 -0.95 -5.10 6.27
C GLN A 62 -1.00 -5.60 4.84
N HIS A 63 -0.89 -6.90 4.66
CA HIS A 63 -1.12 -7.56 3.38
C HIS A 63 -1.81 -8.91 3.62
N ALA A 64 -2.91 -9.14 2.93
CA ALA A 64 -3.64 -10.40 2.95
C ALA A 64 -3.80 -10.91 1.52
N ASP A 65 -3.52 -12.18 1.31
CA ASP A 65 -3.83 -12.90 0.09
C ASP A 65 -4.36 -14.27 0.47
N PHE A 66 -5.63 -14.54 0.19
CA PHE A 66 -6.26 -15.78 0.60
C PHE A 66 -7.42 -16.19 -0.30
N TRP A 67 -7.76 -17.46 -0.23
CA TRP A 67 -9.01 -17.99 -0.74
C TRP A 67 -9.60 -19.02 0.19
N ILE A 68 -10.93 -19.07 0.22
CA ILE A 68 -11.72 -20.06 0.94
C ILE A 68 -12.82 -20.56 -0.01
N TRP A 69 -12.97 -21.87 -0.10
CA TRP A 69 -13.96 -22.52 -0.95
C TRP A 69 -14.71 -23.58 -0.16
N SER A 70 -16.02 -23.64 -0.36
CA SER A 70 -16.90 -24.64 0.22
C SER A 70 -17.74 -25.28 -0.87
N ASP A 71 -17.74 -26.61 -0.90
CA ASP A 71 -18.57 -27.42 -1.78
C ASP A 71 -19.08 -28.68 -1.06
N SER A 72 -19.64 -29.62 -1.82
CA SER A 72 -20.19 -30.88 -1.28
C SER A 72 -19.15 -31.80 -0.65
N THR A 73 -17.86 -31.60 -0.92
CA THR A 73 -16.74 -32.40 -0.38
C THR A 73 -16.16 -31.81 0.90
N GLY A 74 -16.48 -30.55 1.20
CA GLY A 74 -16.09 -29.87 2.44
C GLY A 74 -15.63 -28.43 2.22
N VAL A 75 -14.77 -27.96 3.12
CA VAL A 75 -14.18 -26.62 3.07
C VAL A 75 -12.68 -26.74 2.83
N SER A 76 -12.16 -25.98 1.88
CA SER A 76 -10.74 -25.87 1.58
C SER A 76 -10.33 -24.39 1.46
N GLY A 77 -9.06 -24.10 1.65
CA GLY A 77 -8.54 -22.75 1.55
C GLY A 77 -7.04 -22.73 1.69
N ALA A 78 -6.44 -21.64 1.25
CA ALA A 78 -5.05 -21.31 1.47
C ALA A 78 -4.89 -19.80 1.56
N GLY A 79 -3.79 -19.36 2.15
CA GLY A 79 -3.41 -17.95 2.13
C GLY A 79 -1.91 -17.77 2.30
N ASP A 80 -1.38 -16.78 1.62
CA ASP A 80 0.00 -16.34 1.73
C ASP A 80 0.03 -15.16 2.70
N ASN A 81 0.12 -15.48 4.00
CA ASN A 81 0.34 -14.45 4.99
C ASN A 81 1.78 -13.96 4.88
N SER A 82 1.99 -12.77 4.31
CA SER A 82 3.32 -12.17 4.13
C SER A 82 4.07 -11.86 5.44
N GLY A 83 3.45 -12.11 6.60
CA GLY A 83 3.98 -11.77 7.92
C GLY A 83 3.83 -10.28 8.27
N ALA A 84 3.36 -9.45 7.32
CA ALA A 84 2.92 -8.08 7.57
C ALA A 84 1.52 -8.11 8.22
N GLY A 85 1.50 -8.32 9.52
CA GLY A 85 0.30 -8.30 10.36
C GLY A 85 0.41 -7.26 11.46
N TRP A 86 -0.74 -6.83 11.97
CA TRP A 86 -0.80 -5.92 13.11
C TRP A 86 -0.24 -6.63 14.35
N PRO A 87 0.61 -5.99 15.18
CA PRO A 87 1.05 -6.59 16.42
C PRO A 87 -0.16 -6.76 17.35
N GLY A 88 -0.71 -7.98 17.41
CA GLY A 88 -1.91 -8.29 18.19
C GLY A 88 -2.90 -9.27 17.55
N GLN A 89 -2.66 -9.73 16.31
CA GLN A 89 -3.35 -10.88 15.71
C GLN A 89 -2.45 -12.12 15.66
#